data_AF-A0A927XUD3-F1
#
_entry.id   AF-A0A927XUD3-F1
#
_cell.length_a   1.000
_cell.length_b   1.000
_cell.length_c   1.000
_cell.angle_alpha   90.00
_cell.angle_beta   90.00
_cell.angle_gamma   90.00
#
_symmetry.space_group_name_H-M   'P 1'
#
loop_
_entity.id
_entity.type
_entity.pdbx_description
1 polymer ?
#
loop_
_entity_poly.entity_id
_entity_poly.type
_entity_poly.pdbx_seq_one_letter_code
_entity_poly.pdbx_strand_id
1 'polypeptide(L)'
;MFFLTYQAKYNIVRNALQKLDPYCLLAQGAPEDEFDAEAHEISRIINCESSPLNIAEAFAVVLNNAFSRTDDASVYLFIAEEIHTNLQNIE
;
A
#
# COMPACT_ATOMS: atom_id res chain seq x y z
N MET A 1 -13.10 -19.47 -4.56
CA MET A 1 -12.25 -18.99 -3.44
C MET A 1 -11.49 -17.74 -3.90
N PHE A 2 -12.19 -16.63 -4.14
CA PHE A 2 -11.60 -15.40 -4.71
C PHE A 2 -11.88 -14.12 -3.88
N PHE A 3 -12.78 -14.18 -2.90
CA PHE A 3 -13.15 -13.00 -2.10
C PHE A 3 -12.24 -12.79 -0.87
N LEU A 4 -11.59 -13.84 -0.38
CA LEU A 4 -10.65 -13.73 0.76
C LEU A 4 -9.35 -13.01 0.36
N THR A 5 -8.93 -13.10 -0.91
CA THR A 5 -7.65 -12.54 -1.39
C THR A 5 -7.68 -11.02 -1.53
N TYR A 6 -8.81 -10.42 -1.94
CA TYR A 6 -8.90 -8.96 -2.05
C TYR A 6 -8.88 -8.29 -0.67
N GLN A 7 -9.70 -8.77 0.27
CA GLN A 7 -9.80 -8.15 1.59
C GLN A 7 -8.52 -8.35 2.42
N ALA A 8 -7.87 -9.52 2.31
CA ALA A 8 -6.57 -9.74 2.93
C ALA A 8 -5.49 -8.79 2.38
N LYS A 9 -5.42 -8.65 1.04
CA LYS A 9 -4.51 -7.73 0.37
C LYS A 9 -4.76 -6.27 0.79
N TYR A 10 -6.02 -5.84 0.78
CA TYR A 10 -6.41 -4.51 1.23
C TYR A 10 -5.96 -4.25 2.67
N ASN A 11 -6.19 -5.18 3.59
CA ASN A 11 -5.76 -5.03 4.98
C ASN A 11 -4.23 -4.94 5.10
N ILE A 12 -3.48 -5.73 4.33
CA ILE A 12 -2.01 -5.66 4.31
C ILE A 12 -1.54 -4.29 3.85
N VAL A 13 -2.08 -3.79 2.73
CA VAL A 13 -1.72 -2.48 2.17
C VAL A 13 -2.12 -1.34 3.11
N ARG A 14 -3.32 -1.39 3.69
CA ARG A 14 -3.81 -0.40 4.65
C ARG A 14 -2.90 -0.31 5.88
N ASN A 15 -2.58 -1.46 6.47
CA ASN A 15 -1.68 -1.50 7.62
C ASN A 15 -0.28 -0.96 7.28
N ALA A 16 0.21 -1.24 6.08
CA ALA A 16 1.48 -0.72 5.60
C ALA A 16 1.45 0.81 5.43
N LEU A 17 0.36 1.38 4.90
CA LEU A 17 0.17 2.84 4.79
C LEU A 17 0.07 3.51 6.16
N GLN A 18 -0.66 2.91 7.11
CA GLN A 18 -0.75 3.42 8.48
C GLN A 18 0.59 3.39 9.21
N LYS A 19 1.44 2.38 8.97
CA LYS A 19 2.80 2.32 9.51
C LYS A 19 3.75 3.32 8.86
N LEU A 20 3.64 3.47 7.54
CA LEU A 20 4.42 4.45 6.78
C LEU A 20 4.09 5.87 7.26
N ASP A 21 2.81 6.13 7.54
CA ASP A 21 2.22 7.43 7.88
C ASP A 21 2.94 8.56 7.14
N PRO A 22 2.93 8.54 5.79
CA PRO A 22 3.87 9.32 4.98
C PRO A 22 3.81 10.83 5.22
N TYR A 23 2.77 11.31 5.90
CA TYR A 23 2.54 12.72 6.22
C TYR A 23 2.24 12.96 7.70
N CYS A 24 2.52 11.98 8.58
CA CYS A 24 2.22 12.08 10.00
C CYS A 24 0.76 12.46 10.29
N LEU A 25 -0.19 12.04 9.44
CA LEU A 25 -1.60 12.44 9.55
C LEU A 25 -2.24 11.76 10.76
N LEU A 26 -1.92 10.49 10.97
CA LEU A 26 -2.41 9.74 12.12
C LEU A 26 -1.81 10.28 13.41
N ALA A 27 -0.53 10.63 13.40
CA ALA A 27 0.11 11.31 14.53
C ALA A 27 -0.50 12.69 14.84
N GLN A 28 -1.13 13.33 13.86
CA GLN A 28 -1.84 14.60 13.99
C GLN A 28 -3.33 14.45 14.33
N GLY A 29 -3.81 13.23 14.54
CA GLY A 29 -5.18 12.93 14.93
C GLY A 29 -6.15 12.79 13.76
N ALA A 30 -5.65 12.57 12.54
CA ALA A 30 -6.49 12.20 11.42
C ALA A 30 -7.19 10.85 11.69
N PRO A 31 -8.40 10.65 11.16
CA PRO A 31 -9.11 9.38 11.23
C PRO A 31 -8.29 8.19 10.67
N GLU A 32 -8.53 6.98 11.19
CA GLU A 32 -7.84 5.76 10.74
C GLU A 32 -8.19 5.33 9.31
N ASP A 33 -9.21 5.94 8.70
CA ASP A 33 -9.66 5.71 7.32
C ASP A 33 -9.05 6.71 6.30
N GLU A 34 -8.14 7.59 6.74
CA GLU A 34 -7.50 8.62 5.89
C GLU A 34 -6.78 8.02 4.66
N PHE A 35 -6.31 6.77 4.76
CA PHE A 35 -5.59 6.07 3.69
C PHE A 35 -6.42 4.98 2.98
N ASP A 36 -7.72 4.91 3.22
CA ASP A 36 -8.56 3.81 2.69
C ASP A 36 -8.70 3.88 1.17
N ALA A 37 -8.76 5.09 0.59
CA ALA A 37 -8.85 5.28 -0.85
C ALA A 37 -7.58 4.77 -1.56
N GLU A 38 -6.41 5.16 -1.05
CA GLU A 38 -5.11 4.76 -1.57
C GLU A 38 -4.89 3.25 -1.39
N ALA A 39 -5.28 2.71 -0.22
CA ALA A 39 -5.19 1.28 0.05
C ALA A 39 -6.06 0.47 -0.93
N HIS A 40 -7.26 0.94 -1.25
CA HIS A 40 -8.13 0.31 -2.24
C HIS A 40 -7.51 0.33 -3.63
N GLU A 41 -6.96 1.46 -4.06
CA GLU A 41 -6.41 1.63 -5.40
C GLU A 41 -5.14 0.80 -5.62
N ILE A 42 -4.20 0.85 -4.67
CA ILE A 42 -3.00 0.01 -4.68
C ILE A 42 -3.38 -1.48 -4.70
N SER A 43 -4.37 -1.87 -3.88
CA SER A 43 -4.84 -3.26 -3.84
C SER A 43 -5.52 -3.70 -5.14
N ARG A 44 -6.02 -2.78 -5.96
CA ARG A 44 -6.52 -3.14 -7.31
C ARG A 44 -5.39 -3.33 -8.31
N ILE A 45 -4.27 -2.64 -8.15
CA ILE A 45 -3.11 -2.68 -9.05
C ILE A 45 -2.28 -3.94 -8.80
N ILE A 46 -1.99 -4.28 -7.54
CA ILE A 46 -1.08 -5.38 -7.20
C ILE A 46 -1.82 -6.72 -7.05
N ASN A 47 -1.09 -7.82 -7.19
CA ASN A 47 -1.54 -9.21 -6.98
C ASN A 47 -0.48 -10.01 -6.16
N CYS A 48 -0.76 -11.27 -5.83
CA CYS A 48 0.17 -12.10 -5.04
C CYS A 48 1.51 -12.36 -5.75
N GLU A 49 1.53 -12.35 -7.08
CA GLU A 49 2.74 -12.54 -7.90
C GLU A 49 3.53 -11.23 -8.11
N SER A 50 3.05 -10.10 -7.57
CA SER A 50 3.70 -8.81 -7.76
C SER A 50 5.04 -8.77 -7.04
N SER A 51 6.09 -8.40 -7.77
CA SER A 51 7.41 -8.18 -7.20
C SER A 51 7.41 -6.96 -6.26
N PRO A 52 8.37 -6.85 -5.33
CA PRO A 52 8.54 -5.66 -4.51
C PRO A 52 8.65 -4.37 -5.35
N LEU A 53 9.31 -4.42 -6.52
CA LEU A 53 9.41 -3.27 -7.41
C LEU A 53 8.04 -2.85 -7.96
N ASN A 54 7.23 -3.80 -8.46
CA ASN A 54 5.90 -3.51 -8.99
C ASN A 54 4.97 -2.94 -7.90
N ILE A 55 5.10 -3.43 -6.66
CA ILE A 55 4.35 -2.90 -5.51
C ILE A 55 4.81 -1.46 -5.21
N ALA A 56 6.12 -1.20 -5.21
CA ALA A 56 6.66 0.13 -4.96
C ALA A 56 6.25 1.15 -6.05
N GLU A 57 6.20 0.73 -7.31
CA GLU A 57 5.67 1.53 -8.42
C GLU A 57 4.18 1.86 -8.23
N ALA A 58 3.37 0.90 -7.80
CA ALA A 58 1.96 1.13 -7.51
C ALA A 58 1.78 2.17 -6.38
N PHE A 59 2.59 2.10 -5.33
CA PHE A 59 2.62 3.10 -4.26
C PHE A 59 2.99 4.49 -4.78
N ALA A 60 4.08 4.58 -5.55
CA ALA A 60 4.51 5.85 -6.13
C ALA A 60 3.42 6.48 -6.98
N VAL A 61 2.78 5.72 -7.88
CA VAL A 61 1.71 6.24 -8.73
C VAL A 61 0.53 6.75 -7.90
N VAL A 62 0.02 5.95 -6.95
CA VAL A 62 -1.18 6.31 -6.19
C VAL A 62 -0.92 7.48 -5.25
N LEU A 63 0.19 7.47 -4.51
CA LEU A 63 0.52 8.54 -3.56
C LEU A 63 0.93 9.84 -4.26
N ASN A 64 1.66 9.75 -5.39
CA ASN A 64 1.96 10.95 -6.19
C ASN A 64 0.69 11.61 -6.72
N ASN A 65 -0.30 10.81 -7.14
CA ASN A 65 -1.60 11.33 -7.59
C ASN A 65 -2.40 11.94 -6.43
N ALA A 66 -2.51 11.23 -5.30
CA ALA A 66 -3.29 11.68 -4.15
C ALA A 66 -2.73 12.95 -3.51
N PHE A 67 -1.40 13.06 -3.43
CA PHE A 67 -0.73 14.14 -2.70
C PHE A 67 0.00 15.15 -3.60
N SER A 68 -0.20 15.07 -4.93
CA SER A 68 0.45 15.95 -5.92
C SER A 68 1.97 15.97 -5.82
N ARG A 69 2.58 14.78 -5.72
CA ARG A 69 4.03 14.58 -5.56
C ARG A 69 4.67 13.91 -6.79
N THR A 70 5.98 13.75 -6.74
CA THR A 70 6.79 13.07 -7.77
C THR A 70 7.87 12.21 -7.12
N ASP A 71 7.52 11.47 -6.06
CA ASP A 71 8.44 10.54 -5.40
C ASP A 71 8.72 9.35 -6.32
N ASP A 72 9.97 8.86 -6.28
CA ASP A 72 10.39 7.68 -7.02
C ASP A 72 9.96 6.39 -6.31
N ALA A 73 9.75 5.31 -7.06
CA ALA A 73 9.39 4.00 -6.51
C ALA A 73 10.39 3.50 -5.46
N SER A 74 11.67 3.85 -5.57
CA SER A 74 12.70 3.48 -4.59
C SER A 74 12.40 3.95 -3.16
N VAL A 75 11.64 5.05 -3.00
CA VAL A 75 11.19 5.54 -1.68
C VAL A 75 10.29 4.53 -0.97
N TYR A 76 9.52 3.76 -1.74
CA TYR A 76 8.53 2.81 -1.23
C TYR A 76 9.05 1.36 -1.22
N LEU A 77 10.30 1.11 -1.61
CA LEU A 77 10.80 -0.25 -1.77
C LEU A 77 10.79 -1.04 -0.45
N PHE A 78 11.16 -0.41 0.66
CA PHE A 78 11.19 -1.07 1.96
C PHE A 78 9.80 -1.54 2.41
N ILE A 79 8.77 -0.71 2.20
CA ILE A 79 7.39 -1.05 2.57
C ILE A 79 6.81 -2.06 1.58
N ALA A 80 7.21 -1.99 0.31
CA ALA A 80 6.84 -2.95 -0.72
C ALA A 80 7.40 -4.35 -0.46
N GLU A 81 8.62 -4.47 0.08
CA GLU A 81 9.20 -5.75 0.53
C GLU A 81 8.42 -6.38 1.69
N GLU A 82 7.96 -5.56 2.65
CA GLU A 82 7.10 -6.02 3.74
C GLU A 82 5.75 -6.53 3.21
N ILE A 83 5.12 -5.77 2.32
CA ILE A 83 3.85 -6.15 1.68
C ILE A 83 4.03 -7.44 0.88
N HIS A 84 5.08 -7.54 0.06
CA HIS A 84 5.37 -8.74 -0.72
C HIS A 84 5.49 -9.97 0.18
N THR A 85 6.25 -9.88 1.27
CA THR A 85 6.39 -10.97 2.24
C THR A 85 5.04 -11.37 2.84
N ASN A 86 4.21 -10.40 3.22
CA ASN A 86 2.88 -10.67 3.78
C ASN A 86 1.91 -11.27 2.75
N LEU A 87 2.02 -10.90 1.47
CA LEU A 87 1.23 -11.47 0.38
C LEU A 87 1.59 -12.94 0.11
N GLN A 88 2.83 -13.36 0.33
CA GLN A 88 3.24 -14.77 0.19
C GLN A 88 2.74 -15.66 1.34
N ASN A 89 2.38 -15.07 2.49
CA ASN A 89 1.91 -15.80 3.68
C ASN A 89 0.39 -16.01 3.74
N ILE A 90 -0.35 -15.54 2.73
CA ILE A 90 -1.82 -15.67 2.62
C ILE A 90 -2.27 -16.69 1.55
N GLU A 91 -1.32 -17.34 0.88
CA GLU A 91 -1.54 -18.53 0.02
C GLU A 91 -1.45 -19.84 0.82
#